data_AF-A0A7V7JKK9-F1
#
_entry.id   AF-A0A7V7JKK9-F1
#
_cell.length_a   1.000
_cell.length_b   1.000
_cell.length_c   1.000
_cell.angle_alpha   90.00
_cell.angle_beta   90.00
_cell.angle_gamma   90.00
#
_symmetry.space_group_name_H-M   'P 1'
#
loop_
_entity.id
_entity.type
_entity.pdbx_description
1 polymer ?
#
loop_
_entity_poly.entity_id
_entity_poly.type
_entity_poly.pdbx_seq_one_letter_code
_entity_poly.pdbx_strand_id
1 'polypeptide(L)'
;MAEMEIEELRELVASLRHEIEDLQTEAVLDACHIAGLAAEIKAMIAESEACPHKEAHPLVQRVEYTDSRTGQTITKTRALPLYRDAFDAEARSSGIDNPEHFRS
;
A
#
# COMPACT_ATOMS: atom_id res chain seq x y z
N MET A 1 -42.48 3.38 -21.89
CA MET A 1 -41.75 2.10 -21.82
C MET A 1 -40.31 2.27 -22.29
N ALA A 2 -40.03 2.61 -23.56
CA ALA A 2 -38.65 2.78 -24.04
C ALA A 2 -37.84 3.88 -23.31
N GLU A 3 -38.47 4.99 -22.90
CA GLU A 3 -37.77 6.06 -22.16
C GLU A 3 -37.41 5.66 -20.73
N MET A 4 -38.20 4.80 -20.10
CA MET A 4 -37.95 4.30 -18.74
C MET A 4 -36.78 3.32 -18.74
N GLU A 5 -36.72 2.44 -19.74
CA GLU A 5 -35.62 1.51 -19.96
C GLU A 5 -34.30 2.25 -20.30
N ILE A 6 -34.35 3.36 -21.04
CA ILE A 6 -33.17 4.20 -21.30
C ILE A 6 -32.65 4.86 -20.02
N GLU A 7 -33.55 5.33 -19.14
CA GLU A 7 -33.14 5.97 -17.90
C GLU A 7 -32.56 4.96 -16.88
N GLU A 8 -33.20 3.80 -16.74
CA GLU A 8 -32.66 2.68 -15.93
C GLU A 8 -31.27 2.25 -16.41
N LEU A 9 -31.05 2.18 -17.72
CA LEU A 9 -29.73 1.89 -18.29
C LEU A 9 -28.71 2.99 -18.00
N ARG A 10 -29.10 4.27 -17.99
CA ARG A 10 -28.21 5.38 -17.64
C ARG A 10 -27.80 5.35 -16.17
N GLU A 11 -28.75 5.08 -15.27
CA GLU A 11 -28.49 4.91 -13.85
C GLU A 11 -27.53 3.75 -13.60
N LEU A 12 -27.77 2.61 -14.26
CA LEU A 12 -26.88 1.45 -14.18
C LEU A 12 -25.47 1.76 -14.72
N VAL A 13 -25.36 2.45 -15.85
CA VAL A 13 -24.06 2.87 -16.40
C VAL A 13 -23.32 3.81 -15.44
N ALA A 14 -24.03 4.74 -14.81
CA ALA A 14 -23.43 5.63 -13.81
C ALA A 14 -22.95 4.85 -12.58
N SER A 15 -23.76 3.90 -12.08
CA SER A 15 -23.41 3.01 -10.97
C SER A 15 -22.17 2.17 -11.28
N LEU A 16 -22.13 1.51 -12.45
CA LEU A 16 -21.00 0.67 -12.84
C LEU A 16 -19.71 1.48 -13.06
N ARG A 17 -19.81 2.72 -13.55
CA ARG A 17 -18.64 3.60 -13.67
C ARG A 17 -18.07 3.96 -12.30
N HIS A 18 -18.93 4.26 -11.35
CA HIS A 18 -18.49 4.52 -9.97
C HIS A 18 -17.82 3.29 -9.35
N GLU A 19 -18.39 2.10 -9.53
CA GLU A 19 -17.80 0.85 -9.05
C GLU A 19 -16.42 0.57 -9.70
N ILE A 20 -16.27 0.88 -10.99
CA ILE A 20 -14.97 0.77 -11.67
C ILE A 20 -13.94 1.72 -11.07
N GLU A 21 -14.32 2.97 -10.76
CA GLU A 21 -13.42 3.96 -10.14
C GLU A 21 -12.97 3.51 -8.74
N ASP A 22 -13.88 2.94 -7.95
CA ASP A 22 -13.56 2.40 -6.63
C ASP A 22 -12.59 1.21 -6.74
N LEU A 23 -12.88 0.25 -7.61
CA LEU A 23 -12.01 -0.91 -7.83
C LEU A 23 -10.62 -0.52 -8.37
N GLN A 24 -10.56 0.51 -9.21
CA GLN A 24 -9.28 1.05 -9.69
C GLN A 24 -8.48 1.66 -8.54
N THR A 25 -9.14 2.39 -7.64
CA THR A 25 -8.50 2.97 -6.46
C THR A 25 -7.94 1.88 -5.55
N GLU A 26 -8.72 0.82 -5.28
CA GLU A 26 -8.26 -0.33 -4.49
C GLU A 26 -7.06 -1.02 -5.15
N ALA A 27 -7.11 -1.26 -6.46
CA ALA A 27 -6.02 -1.90 -7.19
C ALA A 27 -4.71 -1.08 -7.14
N VAL A 28 -4.80 0.25 -7.19
CA VAL A 28 -3.64 1.13 -7.04
C VAL A 28 -3.04 1.01 -5.63
N LEU A 29 -3.88 0.99 -4.59
CA LEU A 29 -3.40 0.82 -3.22
C LEU A 29 -2.73 -0.54 -3.00
N ASP A 30 -3.31 -1.61 -3.55
CA ASP A 30 -2.70 -2.95 -3.52
C ASP A 30 -1.34 -2.97 -4.22
N ALA A 31 -1.20 -2.30 -5.37
CA ALA A 31 0.09 -2.16 -6.03
C ALA A 31 1.13 -1.45 -5.15
N CYS A 32 0.72 -0.40 -4.42
CA CYS A 32 1.58 0.29 -3.47
C CYS A 32 2.02 -0.62 -2.32
N HIS A 33 1.10 -1.43 -1.76
CA HIS A 33 1.42 -2.42 -0.74
C HIS A 33 2.42 -3.47 -1.25
N ILE A 34 2.22 -3.96 -2.47
CA ILE A 34 3.13 -4.92 -3.11
C ILE A 34 4.52 -4.31 -3.29
N ALA A 35 4.62 -3.06 -3.76
CA ALA A 35 5.90 -2.35 -3.91
C ALA A 35 6.65 -2.24 -2.58
N GLY A 36 5.93 -1.86 -1.50
CA GLY A 36 6.47 -1.80 -0.15
C GLY A 36 7.03 -3.14 0.34
N LEU A 37 6.23 -4.20 0.26
CA LEU A 37 6.63 -5.55 0.70
C LEU A 37 7.79 -6.10 -0.14
N ALA A 38 7.78 -5.85 -1.44
CA ALA A 38 8.88 -6.25 -2.32
C ALA A 38 10.20 -5.57 -1.96
N ALA A 39 10.17 -4.29 -1.57
CA ALA A 39 11.35 -3.57 -1.10
C ALA A 39 11.90 -4.17 0.21
N GLU A 40 11.03 -4.49 1.17
CA GLU A 40 11.44 -5.16 2.42
C GLU A 40 12.06 -6.53 2.15
N ILE A 41 11.43 -7.36 1.31
CA ILE A 41 11.94 -8.69 0.97
C ILE A 41 13.31 -8.59 0.31
N LYS A 42 13.48 -7.69 -0.67
CA LYS A 42 14.77 -7.49 -1.35
C LYS A 42 15.86 -7.08 -0.36
N ALA A 43 15.56 -6.17 0.56
CA ALA A 43 16.51 -5.74 1.57
C ALA A 43 16.85 -6.84 2.57
N MET A 44 15.87 -7.63 3.01
CA MET A 44 16.10 -8.78 3.88
C MET A 44 16.94 -9.86 3.20
N ILE A 45 16.73 -10.13 1.91
CA ILE A 45 17.56 -11.08 1.16
C ILE A 45 19.01 -10.57 1.08
N ALA A 46 19.21 -9.31 0.64
CA ALA A 46 20.54 -8.72 0.49
C ALA A 46 21.32 -8.70 1.82
N GLU A 47 20.67 -8.29 2.90
CA GLU A 47 21.28 -8.27 4.23
C GLU A 47 21.50 -9.70 4.77
N SER A 48 20.62 -10.67 4.46
CA SER A 48 20.81 -12.08 4.85
C SER A 48 22.00 -12.74 4.17
N GLU A 49 22.33 -12.33 2.95
CA GLU A 49 23.53 -12.77 2.24
C GLU A 49 24.81 -12.21 2.88
N ALA A 50 24.75 -11.01 3.45
CA ALA A 50 25.87 -10.36 4.14
C ALA A 50 25.98 -10.72 5.64
N CYS A 51 24.91 -11.22 6.25
CA CYS A 51 24.82 -11.38 7.70
C CYS A 51 25.47 -12.70 8.19
N PRO A 52 26.47 -12.64 9.10
CA PRO A 52 27.09 -13.83 9.67
C PRO A 52 26.17 -14.61 10.63
N HIS A 53 25.14 -13.96 11.18
CA HIS A 53 24.19 -14.55 12.14
C HIS A 53 22.75 -14.34 11.68
N LYS A 54 22.25 -15.27 10.85
CA LYS A 54 20.91 -15.18 10.24
C LYS A 54 19.76 -15.06 11.25
N GLU A 55 19.93 -15.61 12.46
CA GLU A 55 18.93 -15.52 13.55
C GLU A 55 18.85 -14.12 14.18
N ALA A 56 19.88 -13.30 14.03
CA ALA A 56 19.98 -11.94 14.58
C ALA A 56 19.93 -10.87 13.48
N HIS A 57 19.19 -11.14 12.40
CA HIS A 57 19.15 -10.26 11.24
C HIS A 57 18.68 -8.84 11.62
N PRO A 58 19.47 -7.79 11.33
CA PRO A 58 19.20 -6.45 11.87
C PRO A 58 17.84 -5.89 11.43
N LEU A 59 17.40 -6.21 10.21
CA LEU A 59 16.11 -5.76 9.70
C LEU A 59 14.89 -6.46 10.33
N VAL A 60 15.03 -7.66 10.91
CA VAL A 60 13.90 -8.36 11.55
C VAL A 60 13.71 -7.96 13.01
N GLN A 61 14.66 -7.17 13.56
CA GLN A 61 14.54 -6.63 14.92
C GLN A 61 13.25 -5.81 15.05
N ARG A 62 12.49 -6.07 16.11
CA ARG A 62 11.28 -5.31 16.43
C ARG A 62 11.65 -4.01 17.15
N VAL A 63 11.16 -2.88 16.65
CA VAL A 63 11.33 -1.55 17.24
C VAL A 63 10.01 -0.81 17.22
N GLU A 64 9.93 0.23 18.03
CA GLU A 64 8.75 1.09 18.12
C GLU A 64 8.78 2.17 17.04
N TYR A 65 7.62 2.40 16.43
CA TYR A 65 7.36 3.49 15.50
C TYR A 65 6.09 4.21 15.91
N THR A 66 5.95 5.47 15.51
CA THR A 66 4.68 6.18 15.57
C THR A 66 3.92 5.97 14.26
N ASP A 67 2.69 5.50 14.36
CA ASP A 67 1.74 5.44 13.25
C ASP A 67 1.35 6.87 12.85
N SER A 68 1.55 7.24 11.59
CA SER A 68 1.30 8.59 11.09
C SER A 68 -0.17 8.96 11.04
N ARG A 69 -1.07 7.98 10.97
CA ARG A 69 -2.52 8.16 10.88
C ARG A 69 -3.17 8.26 12.25
N THR A 70 -2.74 7.43 13.20
CA THR A 70 -3.38 7.33 14.53
C THR A 70 -2.58 8.00 15.65
N GLY A 71 -1.30 8.32 15.41
CA GLY A 71 -0.38 8.82 16.43
C GLY A 71 0.01 7.78 17.49
N GLN A 72 -0.44 6.52 17.34
CA GLN A 72 -0.16 5.47 18.31
C GLN A 72 1.23 4.87 18.11
N THR A 73 1.85 4.44 19.20
CA THR A 73 3.06 3.64 19.14
C THR A 73 2.73 2.22 18.67
N ILE A 74 3.34 1.81 17.57
CA ILE A 74 3.24 0.47 17.00
C ILE A 74 4.61 -0.21 17.02
N THR A 75 4.64 -1.52 17.24
CA THR A 75 5.89 -2.29 17.16
C THR A 75 5.97 -3.02 15.83
N LYS A 76 6.95 -2.65 15.00
CA LYS A 76 7.19 -3.24 13.66
C LYS A 76 8.67 -3.59 13.50
N THR A 77 9.02 -4.25 12.39
CA THR A 77 10.40 -4.59 12.07
C THR A 77 11.20 -3.33 11.69
N ARG A 78 12.54 -3.39 11.80
CA ARG A 78 13.43 -2.32 11.31
C ARG A 78 13.38 -2.12 9.80
N ALA A 79 12.75 -3.03 9.07
CA ALA A 79 12.46 -2.92 7.64
C ALA A 79 11.32 -1.92 7.31
N LEU A 80 10.47 -1.54 8.26
CA LEU A 80 9.28 -0.70 8.01
C LEU A 80 9.56 0.59 7.20
N PRO A 81 10.67 1.34 7.41
CA PRO A 81 10.97 2.51 6.60
C PRO A 81 11.13 2.18 5.10
N LEU A 82 11.67 1.01 4.76
CA LEU A 82 11.83 0.57 3.37
C LEU A 82 10.49 0.29 2.70
N TYR A 83 9.58 -0.35 3.44
CA TYR A 83 8.20 -0.51 2.99
C TYR A 83 7.55 0.85 2.74
N ARG A 84 7.70 1.77 3.70
CA ARG A 84 7.12 3.11 3.65
C ARG A 84 7.63 3.90 2.45
N ASP A 85 8.93 3.94 2.22
CA ASP A 85 9.54 4.69 1.12
C ASP A 85 9.09 4.15 -0.24
N ALA A 86 9.05 2.83 -0.40
CA ALA A 86 8.61 2.19 -1.65
C ALA A 86 7.10 2.33 -1.89
N PHE A 87 6.27 2.21 -0.85
CA PHE A 87 4.84 2.50 -0.92
C PHE A 87 4.60 3.95 -1.39
N ASP A 88 5.29 4.92 -0.78
CA ASP A 88 5.13 6.34 -1.13
C ASP A 88 5.57 6.65 -2.55
N ALA A 89 6.65 6.03 -3.01
CA ALA A 89 7.13 6.19 -4.37
C ALA A 89 6.08 5.70 -5.38
N GLU A 90 5.51 4.50 -5.15
CA GLU A 90 4.48 3.92 -6.02
C GLU A 90 3.20 4.77 -6.00
N ALA A 91 2.76 5.17 -4.81
CA ALA A 91 1.56 5.97 -4.62
C ALA A 91 1.65 7.33 -5.33
N ARG A 92 2.77 8.05 -5.16
CA ARG A 92 3.01 9.32 -5.86
C ARG A 92 3.10 9.13 -7.37
N SER A 93 3.69 8.03 -7.84
CA SER A 93 3.74 7.71 -9.27
C SER A 93 2.35 7.46 -9.87
N SER A 94 1.42 6.98 -9.04
CA SER A 94 0.02 6.73 -9.38
C SER A 94 -0.89 7.93 -9.13
N GLY A 95 -0.34 9.09 -8.71
CA GLY A 95 -1.08 10.33 -8.50
C GLY A 95 -1.70 10.51 -7.10
N ILE A 96 -1.25 9.73 -6.10
CA ILE A 96 -1.67 9.89 -4.70
C ILE A 96 -0.68 10.82 -3.98
N ASP A 97 -1.14 12.03 -3.62
CA ASP A 97 -0.30 13.07 -3.03
C ASP A 97 0.03 12.84 -1.53
N ASN A 98 -0.87 12.20 -0.78
CA ASN A 98 -0.75 11.99 0.68
C ASN A 98 -0.76 10.48 1.04
N PRO A 99 0.26 9.71 0.60
CA PRO A 99 0.29 8.25 0.77
C PRO A 99 0.31 7.77 2.23
N GLU A 100 0.74 8.62 3.17
CA GLU A 100 0.73 8.36 4.62
C GLU A 100 -0.65 8.10 5.22
N HIS A 101 -1.72 8.50 4.55
CA HIS A 101 -3.08 8.20 4.98
C HIS A 101 -3.54 6.78 4.62
N PHE A 102 -2.83 6.13 3.68
CA PHE A 102 -3.22 4.84 3.11
C PHE A 102 -2.33 3.67 3.57
N ARG A 103 -1.21 3.94 4.23
CA ARG A 103 -0.28 2.93 4.75
C ARG A 103 -0.27 2.87 6.28
N SER A 104 0.04 1.69 6.84
CA SER A 104 0.23 1.47 8.29
C SER A 104 1.69 1.67 8.72
#